data_AF-A0A9E1DNY9-F1
#
_entry.id   AF-A0A9E1DNY9-F1
#
_cell.length_a   1.000
_cell.length_b   1.000
_cell.length_c   1.000
_cell.angle_alpha   90.00
_cell.angle_beta   90.00
_cell.angle_gamma   90.00
#
_symmetry.space_group_name_H-M   'P 1'
#
loop_
_entity.id
_entity.type
_entity.pdbx_description
1 polymer ?
#
loop_
_entity_poly.entity_id
_entity_poly.type
_entity_poly.pdbx_seq_one_letter_code
_entity_poly.pdbx_strand_id
1 'polypeptide(L)' 'MDELKIKKLTEPVMFTIRVDKSIVDFYDDLARRTNRSRNELIGLALDFAKDKIIVES' A
#
# COMPACT_ATOMS: atom_id res chain seq x y z
N MET A 1 21.56 -13.01 30.76
CA MET A 1 20.74 -11.79 30.76
C MET A 1 20.31 -11.63 29.33
N ASP A 2 19.09 -12.10 29.02
CA ASP A 2 18.63 -12.17 27.63
C ASP A 2 18.04 -10.82 27.25
N GLU A 3 18.73 -10.12 26.36
CA GLU A 3 18.28 -8.83 25.86
C GLU A 3 17.09 -9.02 24.92
N LEU A 4 15.97 -8.36 25.22
CA LEU A 4 14.86 -8.21 24.28
C LEU A 4 15.27 -7.24 23.18
N LYS A 5 15.61 -7.76 22.00
CA LYS A 5 15.90 -6.95 20.81
C LYS A 5 14.61 -6.66 20.03
N ILE A 6 14.03 -5.49 20.27
CA ILE A 6 12.92 -4.97 19.45
C ILE A 6 13.51 -4.45 18.14
N LYS A 7 13.48 -5.26 17.07
CA LYS A 7 13.77 -4.77 15.71
C LYS A 7 12.50 -4.16 15.13
N LYS A 8 12.47 -2.83 15.01
CA LYS A 8 11.41 -2.10 14.30
C LYS A 8 11.88 -1.83 12.87
N LEU A 9 11.81 -2.85 12.01
CA LEU A 9 12.03 -2.70 10.58
C LEU A 9 10.93 -3.48 9.87
N THR A 10 9.77 -2.84 9.70
CA THR A 10 8.89 -3.22 8.59
C THR A 10 9.60 -2.75 7.34
N GLU A 11 10.49 -3.59 6.80
CA GLU A 11 11.14 -3.29 5.53
C GLU A 11 10.06 -3.15 4.45
N PRO A 12 10.14 -2.10 3.60
CA PRO A 12 9.22 -1.99 2.48
C PRO A 12 9.41 -3.19 1.56
N VAL A 13 8.38 -4.02 1.44
CA VAL A 13 8.40 -5.19 0.55
C VAL A 13 7.85 -4.79 -0.81
N MET A 14 8.59 -5.12 -1.87
CA MET A 14 8.13 -4.97 -3.24
C MET A 14 7.35 -6.20 -3.67
N PHE A 15 6.16 -6.00 -4.25
CA PHE A 15 5.37 -7.08 -4.84
C PHE A 15 4.78 -6.62 -6.18
N THR A 16 4.55 -7.57 -7.09
CA THR A 16 4.00 -7.30 -8.42
C THR A 16 2.55 -7.76 -8.48
N ILE A 17 1.66 -6.87 -8.89
CA ILE A 17 0.24 -7.18 -9.13
C ILE A 17 -0.13 -6.90 -10.59
N ARG A 18 -1.08 -7.69 -11.11
CA ARG A 18 -1.74 -7.39 -12.38
C ARG A 18 -3.02 -6.64 -12.08
N VAL A 19 -3.16 -5.45 -12.65
CA VAL A 19 -4.33 -4.59 -12.52
C VAL A 19 -4.72 -4.08 -13.89
N ASP A 20 -5.98 -3.66 -14.01
CA ASP A 20 -6.43 -2.96 -15.21
C ASP A 20 -5.69 -1.62 -15.37
N LYS A 21 -5.45 -1.21 -16.62
CA LYS A 21 -4.74 0.03 -16.93
C LYS A 21 -5.46 1.27 -16.35
N SER A 22 -6.79 1.25 -16.29
CA SER A 22 -7.59 2.34 -15.74
C SER A 22 -7.24 2.66 -14.27
N ILE A 23 -6.85 1.66 -13.49
CA ILE A 23 -6.41 1.85 -12.09
C ILE A 23 -5.10 2.64 -12.06
N VAL A 24 -4.15 2.29 -12.94
CA VAL A 24 -2.86 2.99 -13.02
C VAL A 24 -3.06 4.44 -13.45
N ASP A 25 -3.88 4.66 -14.50
CA ASP A 25 -4.16 5.99 -15.02
C ASP A 25 -4.84 6.89 -13.96
N PHE A 26 -5.74 6.33 -13.15
CA PHE A 26 -6.36 7.03 -12.01
C PHE A 26 -5.31 7.48 -10.98
N TYR A 27 -4.41 6.58 -10.57
CA TYR A 27 -3.37 6.92 -9.59
C TYR A 27 -2.31 7.87 -10.15
N ASP A 28 -2.04 7.84 -11.46
CA ASP A 28 -1.17 8.82 -12.13
C ASP A 28 -1.76 10.23 -12.08
N ASP A 29 -3.07 10.38 -12.32
CA ASP A 29 -3.73 11.68 -12.16
C ASP A 29 -3.72 12.16 -10.71
N LEU A 30 -4.06 11.27 -9.78
CA LEU A 30 -4.09 11.58 -8.35
C LEU A 30 -2.72 11.98 -7.82
N ALA A 31 -1.65 11.29 -8.25
CA ALA A 31 -0.27 11.61 -7.91
C ALA A 31 0.09 13.05 -8.31
N ARG A 32 -0.25 13.45 -9.54
CA ARG A 32 -0.02 14.83 -10.03
C ARG A 32 -0.80 15.86 -9.22
N ARG A 33 -2.05 15.57 -8.85
CA ARG A 33 -2.91 16.51 -8.12
C ARG A 33 -2.53 16.67 -6.65
N THR A 34 -1.98 15.63 -6.03
CA THR A 34 -1.67 15.60 -4.59
C THR A 34 -0.19 15.82 -4.29
N ASN A 35 0.67 15.88 -5.31
CA ASN A 35 2.13 15.92 -5.19
C ASN A 35 2.67 14.76 -4.34
N ARG A 36 2.12 13.55 -4.56
CA ARG A 36 2.52 12.30 -3.88
C ARG A 36 2.92 11.25 -4.88
N SER A 37 3.69 10.26 -4.44
CA SER A 37 4.03 9.12 -5.31
C SER A 37 2.83 8.18 -5.47
N ARG A 38 2.73 7.50 -6.62
CA ARG A 38 1.74 6.44 -6.81
C ARG A 38 1.82 5.36 -5.74
N ASN A 39 3.02 4.94 -5.37
CA ASN A 39 3.23 3.88 -4.37
C ASN A 39 2.67 4.28 -3.00
N GLU A 40 2.86 5.54 -2.61
CA GLU A 40 2.30 6.09 -1.38
C GLU A 40 0.77 6.06 -1.42
N LEU A 41 0.16 6.51 -2.53
CA LEU A 41 -1.30 6.53 -2.69
C LEU A 41 -1.91 5.12 -2.71
N ILE A 42 -1.26 4.19 -3.41
CA ILE A 42 -1.67 2.78 -3.44
C ILE A 42 -1.53 2.17 -2.04
N GLY A 43 -0.44 2.45 -1.33
CA GLY A 43 -0.25 1.99 0.05
C GLY A 43 -1.38 2.47 0.98
N LEU A 44 -1.74 3.76 0.92
CA LEU A 44 -2.86 4.32 1.69
C LEU A 44 -4.20 3.68 1.31
N ALA A 45 -4.44 3.44 0.03
CA ALA A 45 -5.66 2.81 -0.44
C ALA A 45 -5.77 1.35 0.02
N LEU A 46 -4.68 0.59 -0.02
CA LEU A 46 -4.64 -0.79 0.47
C LEU A 46 -4.84 -0.85 1.99
N ASP A 47 -4.20 0.08 2.73
CA ASP A 47 -4.36 0.18 4.18
C ASP A 47 -5.80 0.49 4.58
N PHE A 48 -6.47 1.35 3.82
CA PHE A 48 -7.90 1.63 4.01
C PHE A 48 -8.81 0.48 3.59
N ALA A 49 -8.47 -0.22 2.49
CA ALA A 49 -9.30 -1.29 1.96
C ALA A 49 -9.31 -2.52 2.86
N LYS A 50 -8.19 -2.82 3.55
CA LYS A 50 -8.06 -4.04 4.38
C LYS A 50 -9.18 -4.17 5.42
N ASP A 51 -9.61 -3.05 6.02
CA ASP A 51 -10.64 -3.03 7.08
C ASP A 51 -12.05 -3.22 6.51
N LYS A 52 -12.21 -3.15 5.19
CA LYS A 52 -13.48 -3.32 4.47
C LYS A 52 -13.60 -4.66 3.76
N ILE A 53 -12.52 -5.44 3.72
CA ILE A 53 -12.54 -6.79 3.15
C ILE A 53 -13.22 -7.70 4.18
N ILE A 54 -14.45 -8.11 3.87
CA ILE A 54 -15.21 -9.08 4.65
C ILE A 54 -15.08 -10.44 3.96
N VAL A 55 -14.69 -11.46 4.72
CA VAL A 55 -14.69 -12.85 4.26
C VAL A 55 -15.92 -13.52 4.86
N GLU A 56 -16.91 -13.82 4.03
CA GLU A 56 -18.04 -14.66 4.43
C GLU A 56 -17.60 -16.13 4.35
N SER A 57 -17.73 -16.85 5.47
CA SER A 57 -17.47 -18.27 5.60
C SER A 57 -18.73 -19.11 5.43
#